data_AF-A0A976CVP8-F1
#
_entry.id   AF-A0A976CVP8-F1
#
_cell.length_a   1.000
_cell.length_b   1.000
_cell.length_c   1.000
_cell.angle_alpha   90.00
_cell.angle_beta   90.00
_cell.angle_gamma   90.00
#
_symmetry.space_group_name_H-M   'P 1'
#
loop_
_entity.id
_entity.type
_entity.pdbx_description
1 polymer ?
#
loop_
_entity_poly.entity_id
_entity_poly.type
_entity_poly.pdbx_seq_one_letter_code
_entity_poly.pdbx_strand_id
1 'polypeptide(L)'
;MPHDPQPDSRFDDFLFLQAQNAGLFLGQIPHPATGEKSVNLRAAQSVLDCLEMLEGKTANNLTTHEQKLLQAALSNIRHLYQKHS
;
A
#
# COMPACT_ATOMS: atom_id res chain seq x y z
N MET A 1 6.02 10.12 -31.14
CA MET A 1 6.31 8.99 -30.23
C MET A 1 5.32 9.08 -29.09
N PRO A 2 4.59 8.01 -28.71
CA PRO A 2 3.84 8.04 -27.47
C PRO A 2 4.84 8.15 -26.33
N HIS A 3 4.84 9.29 -25.64
CA HIS A 3 5.59 9.44 -24.40
C HIS A 3 4.89 8.60 -23.35
N ASP A 4 5.63 7.72 -22.70
CA ASP A 4 5.19 7.12 -21.44
C ASP A 4 4.75 8.29 -20.51
N PRO A 5 3.57 8.24 -19.88
CA PRO A 5 3.17 9.28 -18.95
C PRO A 5 4.28 9.43 -17.89
N GLN A 6 4.62 10.67 -17.53
CA GLN A 6 5.55 10.87 -16.42
C GLN A 6 4.86 10.40 -15.13
N PRO A 7 5.57 9.68 -14.24
CA PRO A 7 5.00 9.24 -12.98
C PRO A 7 4.53 10.45 -12.16
N ASP A 8 3.33 10.35 -11.58
CA ASP A 8 2.80 11.39 -10.70
C ASP A 8 3.28 11.12 -9.27
N SER A 9 4.14 12.00 -8.75
CA SER A 9 4.69 11.84 -7.40
C SER A 9 3.60 11.75 -6.32
N ARG A 10 2.41 12.32 -6.55
CA ARG A 10 1.30 12.25 -5.60
C ARG A 10 0.73 10.84 -5.49
N PHE A 11 0.79 10.04 -6.56
CA PHE A 11 0.38 8.64 -6.54
C PHE A 11 1.39 7.81 -5.74
N ASP A 12 2.68 8.04 -5.97
CA ASP A 12 3.76 7.39 -5.22
C ASP A 12 3.66 7.70 -3.72
N ASP A 13 3.46 8.97 -3.36
CA ASP A 13 3.27 9.42 -1.98
C ASP A 13 2.04 8.77 -1.34
N PHE A 14 0.93 8.65 -2.09
CA PHE A 14 -0.27 7.96 -1.64
C PHE A 14 0.01 6.49 -1.33
N LEU A 15 0.67 5.76 -2.23
CA LEU A 15 1.01 4.35 -2.01
C LEU A 15 1.95 4.18 -0.81
N PHE A 16 2.92 5.08 -0.65
CA PHE A 16 3.83 5.08 0.49
C PHE A 16 3.07 5.30 1.81
N LEU A 17 2.12 6.23 1.84
CA LEU A 17 1.26 6.44 3.01
C LEU A 17 0.41 5.21 3.33
N GLN A 18 -0.18 4.54 2.33
CA GLN A 18 -0.94 3.31 2.55
C GLN A 18 -0.06 2.17 3.08
N ALA A 19 1.15 2.01 2.55
CA ALA A 19 2.11 1.03 3.05
C ALA A 19 2.50 1.27 4.52
N GLN A 20 2.71 2.54 4.90
CA GLN A 20 2.96 2.91 6.31
C GLN A 20 1.75 2.60 7.20
N ASN A 21 0.53 2.93 6.77
CA ASN A 21 -0.68 2.61 7.53
C ASN A 21 -0.84 1.10 7.73
N ALA A 22 -0.63 0.31 6.68
CA ALA A 22 -0.64 -1.15 6.79
C ALA A 22 0.44 -1.65 7.76
N GLY A 23 1.66 -1.11 7.68
CA GLY A 23 2.75 -1.44 8.60
C GLY A 23 2.43 -1.08 10.06
N LEU A 24 1.78 0.06 10.31
CA LEU A 24 1.28 0.46 11.62
C LEU A 24 0.23 -0.53 12.13
N PHE A 25 -0.78 -0.84 11.33
CA PHE A 25 -1.84 -1.78 11.72
C PHE A 25 -1.36 -3.22 11.84
N LEU A 26 -0.23 -3.59 11.23
CA LEU A 26 0.39 -4.89 11.37
C LEU A 26 1.50 -4.93 12.44
N GLY A 27 1.58 -3.89 13.30
CA GLY A 27 2.54 -3.82 14.40
C GLY A 27 4.00 -3.72 13.96
N GLN A 28 4.28 -3.45 12.68
CA GLN A 28 5.65 -3.26 12.17
C GLN A 28 6.19 -1.89 12.59
N ILE A 29 5.32 -0.88 12.57
CA ILE A 29 5.63 0.50 12.95
C ILE A 29 4.98 0.80 14.31
N PRO A 30 5.71 1.40 15.27
CA PRO A 30 5.11 1.83 16.53
C PRO A 30 4.14 3.00 16.31
N HIS A 31 3.07 3.06 17.08
CA HIS A 31 2.11 4.15 17.01
C HIS A 31 2.77 5.47 17.42
N PRO A 32 2.71 6.53 16.60
CA PRO A 32 3.51 7.74 16.83
C PRO A 32 3.15 8.49 18.12
N ALA A 33 1.90 8.37 18.59
CA ALA A 33 1.46 9.03 19.81
C ALA A 33 1.76 8.23 21.10
N THR A 34 1.82 6.90 21.03
CA THR A 34 1.94 6.03 22.22
C THR A 34 3.26 5.27 22.28
N GLY A 35 3.96 5.14 21.15
CA GLY A 35 5.15 4.31 20.99
C GLY A 35 4.86 2.81 20.92
N GLU A 36 3.60 2.38 21.08
CA GLU A 36 3.24 0.98 21.17
C GLU A 36 3.04 0.33 19.81
N LYS A 37 3.45 -0.93 19.69
CA LYS A 37 3.14 -1.77 18.54
C LYS A 37 1.88 -2.57 18.85
N SER A 38 0.85 -2.41 18.02
CA SER A 38 -0.39 -3.17 18.11
C SER A 38 -0.77 -3.74 16.75
N VAL A 39 -1.39 -4.92 16.75
CA VAL A 39 -1.87 -5.57 15.53
C VAL A 39 -3.38 -5.40 15.45
N ASN A 40 -3.84 -4.78 14.38
CA ASN A 40 -5.23 -4.60 13.99
C ASN A 40 -5.43 -5.15 12.56
N LEU A 41 -5.69 -6.46 12.48
CA LEU A 41 -5.89 -7.16 11.21
C LEU A 41 -7.03 -6.56 10.39
N ARG A 42 -8.14 -6.14 11.03
CA ARG A 42 -9.28 -5.56 10.32
C ARG A 42 -8.90 -4.26 9.60
N ALA A 43 -8.12 -3.40 10.26
CA ALA A 43 -7.64 -2.16 9.65
C ALA A 43 -6.62 -2.44 8.54
N ALA A 44 -5.71 -3.39 8.74
CA ALA A 44 -4.75 -3.82 7.72
C ALA A 44 -5.45 -4.41 6.47
N GLN A 45 -6.48 -5.24 6.67
CA GLN A 45 -7.31 -5.79 5.60
C GLN A 45 -8.01 -4.66 4.83
N SER A 46 -8.53 -3.65 5.52
CA SER A 46 -9.19 -2.52 4.86
C SER A 46 -8.23 -1.76 3.93
N VAL A 47 -6.97 -1.60 4.32
CA VAL A 47 -5.93 -0.99 3.46
C VAL A 47 -5.65 -1.89 2.24
N LEU A 48 -5.52 -3.21 2.47
CA LEU A 48 -5.29 -4.18 1.40
C LEU A 48 -6.44 -4.17 0.37
N ASP A 49 -7.68 -4.28 0.83
CA ASP A 49 -8.89 -4.24 0.00
C ASP A 49 -8.96 -2.95 -0.83
N CYS A 50 -8.57 -1.81 -0.24
CA CYS A 50 -8.54 -0.52 -0.95
C CYS A 50 -7.49 -0.49 -2.07
N LEU A 51 -6.29 -1.03 -1.82
CA LEU A 51 -5.23 -1.08 -2.83
C LEU A 51 -5.55 -2.09 -3.94
N GLU A 52 -6.20 -3.22 -3.63
CA GLU A 52 -6.67 -4.20 -4.62
C GLU A 52 -7.78 -3.61 -5.49
N MET A 53 -8.72 -2.90 -4.89
CA MET A 53 -9.74 -2.15 -5.63
C MET A 53 -9.11 -1.08 -6.54
N LEU A 54 -8.11 -0.35 -6.03
CA LEU A 54 -7.39 0.66 -6.80
C LEU A 54 -6.65 0.06 -8.00
N GLU A 55 -5.99 -1.08 -7.82
CA GLU A 55 -5.35 -1.83 -8.91
C GLU A 55 -6.34 -2.13 -10.04
N GLY A 56 -7.51 -2.68 -9.70
CA GLY A 56 -8.55 -2.99 -10.68
C GLY A 56 -9.13 -1.75 -11.36
N LYS A 57 -9.32 -0.65 -10.62
CA LYS A 57 -9.90 0.60 -11.15
C LYS A 57 -8.92 1.42 -11.99
N THR A 58 -7.62 1.30 -11.74
CA THR A 58 -6.56 2.06 -12.43
C THR A 58 -5.85 1.23 -13.50
N ALA A 59 -6.32 0.01 -13.77
CA ALA A 59 -5.81 -0.82 -14.86
C ALA A 59 -5.75 -0.03 -16.19
N ASN A 60 -4.56 -0.03 -16.82
CA ASN A 60 -4.23 0.73 -18.04
C ASN A 60 -4.11 2.27 -17.89
N ASN A 61 -4.25 2.82 -16.68
CA ASN A 61 -4.00 4.24 -16.41
C ASN A 61 -2.67 4.48 -15.67
N LEU A 62 -2.04 3.41 -15.17
CA LEU A 62 -0.76 3.48 -14.47
C LEU A 62 0.41 3.42 -15.45
N THR A 63 1.45 4.21 -15.16
CA THR A 63 2.77 4.01 -15.74
C THR A 63 3.36 2.68 -15.29
N THR A 64 4.38 2.18 -16.00
CA THR A 64 5.10 0.97 -15.61
C THR A 64 5.69 1.08 -14.19
N HIS A 65 6.11 2.28 -13.78
CA HIS A 65 6.64 2.54 -12.45
C HIS A 65 5.54 2.45 -11.37
N GLU A 66 4.44 3.17 -11.55
CA GLU A 66 3.32 3.18 -10.61
C GLU A 66 2.71 1.78 -10.45
N GLN A 67 2.59 1.03 -11.56
CA GLN A 67 2.14 -0.36 -11.51
C GLN A 67 3.07 -1.23 -10.65
N LYS A 68 4.39 -1.14 -10.86
CA LYS A 68 5.37 -1.89 -10.07
C LYS A 68 5.32 -1.50 -8.59
N LEU A 69 5.18 -0.20 -8.29
CA LEU A 69 5.10 0.29 -6.92
C LEU A 69 3.84 -0.23 -6.21
N LEU A 70 2.69 -0.20 -6.88
CA LEU A 70 1.44 -0.75 -6.36
C LEU A 70 1.54 -2.26 -6.10
N GLN A 71 2.10 -3.01 -7.05
CA GLN A 71 2.32 -4.46 -6.89
C GLN A 71 3.24 -4.78 -5.71
N ALA A 72 4.33 -4.02 -5.57
CA ALA A 72 5.27 -4.18 -4.46
C ALA A 72 4.58 -3.91 -3.11
N ALA A 73 3.77 -2.86 -3.03
CA ALA A 73 2.99 -2.54 -1.83
C ALA A 73 2.00 -3.66 -1.48
N LEU A 74 1.18 -4.10 -2.43
CA LEU A 74 0.22 -5.20 -2.26
C LEU A 74 0.89 -6.49 -1.80
N SER A 75 1.99 -6.89 -2.46
CA SER A 75 2.74 -8.10 -2.12
C SER A 75 3.29 -8.05 -0.69
N ASN A 76 3.90 -6.92 -0.31
CA ASN A 76 4.45 -6.73 1.03
C ASN A 76 3.35 -6.76 2.10
N ILE A 77 2.23 -6.07 1.87
CA ILE A 77 1.11 -6.03 2.83
C ILE A 77 0.48 -7.42 2.98
N ARG A 78 0.24 -8.16 1.88
CA ARG A 78 -0.27 -9.54 1.93
C ARG A 78 0.63 -10.46 2.74
N HIS A 79 1.94 -10.40 2.51
CA HIS A 79 2.92 -11.21 3.25
C HIS A 79 2.89 -10.90 4.74
N LEU A 80 2.88 -9.62 5.11
CA LEU A 80 2.81 -9.21 6.51
C LEU A 80 1.47 -9.60 7.15
N TYR A 81 0.36 -9.44 6.43
CA TYR A 81 -0.97 -9.82 6.88
C TYR A 81 -1.07 -11.32 7.17
N GLN A 82 -0.58 -12.16 6.26
CA GLN A 82 -0.56 -13.62 6.42
C GLN A 82 0.26 -14.09 7.63
N LYS A 83 1.33 -13.38 8.00
CA LYS A 83 2.12 -13.70 9.20
C LYS A 83 1.35 -13.51 10.51
N HIS A 84 0.28 -12.71 10.49
CA HIS A 84 -0.52 -12.36 11.66
C HIS A 84 -1.95 -12.92 11.63
N SER A 85 -2.34 -13.60 10.54
CA SER A 85 -3.66 -14.23 10.37
C SER A 85 -3.68 -15.66 10.94
#